data_AF-A0A1B1HX27-F1
#
_entry.id   AF-A0A1B1HX27-F1
#
_cell.length_a   1.000
_cell.length_b   1.000
_cell.length_c   1.000
_cell.angle_alpha   90.00
_cell.angle_beta   90.00
_cell.angle_gamma   90.00
#
_symmetry.space_group_name_H-M   'P 1'
#
loop_
_entity.id
_entity.type
_entity.pdbx_description
1 polymer ?
#
loop_
_entity_poly.entity_id
_entity_poly.type
_entity_poly.pdbx_seq_one_letter_code
_entity_poly.pdbx_strand_id
1 'polypeptide(L)'
;NFNSLGLDDTYEALNIPIEDFHLIKEIISKKELEGFNITIPHKERIIPYLDYVDEQAINAGAVNTVLIKDGKWIGYNTDGIAYVKGLHSVYPDLENAYILILGAGGASKGIAYELAKFVKPKLTVANRTMARFESWNLNINQISLADAEKYL
;
A
#
# COMPACT_ATOMS: atom_id res chain seq x y z
N ASN A 1 -8.64 -9.34 -17.08
CA ASN A 1 -8.48 -9.00 -18.51
C ASN A 1 -9.74 -8.26 -18.91
N PHE A 2 -9.67 -7.06 -19.49
CA PHE A 2 -10.87 -6.31 -19.90
C PHE A 2 -11.73 -7.10 -20.90
N ASN A 3 -11.08 -7.86 -21.79
CA ASN A 3 -11.76 -8.71 -22.77
C ASN A 3 -12.68 -9.76 -22.12
N SER A 4 -12.31 -10.33 -20.96
CA SER A 4 -13.16 -11.31 -20.28
C SER A 4 -14.40 -10.70 -19.65
N LEU A 5 -14.44 -9.37 -19.51
CA LEU A 5 -15.56 -8.61 -18.98
C LEU A 5 -16.33 -7.86 -20.07
N GLY A 6 -15.90 -7.95 -21.33
CA GLY A 6 -16.52 -7.23 -22.45
C GLY A 6 -16.34 -5.71 -22.39
N LEU A 7 -15.27 -5.24 -21.74
CA LEU A 7 -14.95 -3.82 -21.59
C LEU A 7 -13.98 -3.37 -22.68
N ASP A 8 -14.25 -2.19 -23.26
CA ASP A 8 -13.41 -1.53 -24.27
C ASP A 8 -12.45 -0.53 -23.62
N ASP A 9 -11.73 -0.99 -22.59
CA ASP A 9 -10.79 -0.19 -21.81
C ASP A 9 -9.34 -0.47 -22.23
N THR A 10 -8.46 0.52 -22.03
CA THR A 10 -7.02 0.37 -22.24
C THR A 10 -6.26 0.47 -20.92
N TYR A 11 -5.09 -0.19 -20.86
CA TYR A 11 -4.16 -0.05 -19.74
C TYR A 11 -2.75 0.06 -20.30
N GLU A 12 -2.13 1.21 -20.12
CA GLU A 12 -0.81 1.53 -20.67
C GLU A 12 0.21 1.82 -19.57
N ALA A 13 1.45 1.36 -19.76
CA ALA A 13 2.56 1.74 -18.91
C ALA A 13 3.09 3.11 -19.32
N LEU A 14 3.10 4.06 -18.39
CA LEU A 14 3.67 5.39 -18.58
C LEU A 14 4.94 5.54 -17.76
N ASN A 15 6.06 5.75 -18.44
CA ASN A 15 7.32 6.07 -17.78
C ASN A 15 7.35 7.57 -17.47
N ILE A 16 7.38 7.91 -16.17
CA ILE A 16 7.48 9.30 -15.70
C ILE A 16 8.74 9.40 -14.85
N PRO A 17 9.80 10.06 -15.35
CA PRO A 17 11.01 10.33 -14.57
C PRO A 17 10.72 11.12 -13.29
N ILE A 18 11.60 11.03 -12.28
CA ILE A 18 11.41 11.74 -11.00
C ILE A 18 11.38 13.25 -11.20
N GLU A 19 12.27 13.73 -12.05
CA GLU A 19 12.43 15.13 -12.46
C GLU A 19 11.15 15.68 -13.08
N ASP A 20 10.39 14.88 -13.81
CA ASP A 20 9.16 15.28 -14.49
C ASP A 20 7.90 15.09 -13.65
N PHE A 21 8.00 14.43 -12.50
CA PHE A 21 6.82 14.08 -11.69
C PHE A 21 6.05 15.32 -11.21
N HIS A 22 6.72 16.47 -11.11
CA HIS A 22 6.05 17.73 -10.78
C HIS A 22 4.96 18.13 -11.79
N LEU A 23 5.01 17.61 -13.02
CA LEU A 23 4.04 17.81 -14.09
C LEU A 23 2.95 16.72 -14.15
N ILE A 24 2.87 15.83 -13.15
CA ILE A 24 2.00 14.64 -13.20
C ILE A 24 0.54 14.96 -13.55
N LYS A 25 -0.03 16.03 -12.98
CA LYS A 25 -1.40 16.46 -13.28
C LYS A 25 -1.56 16.85 -14.75
N GLU A 26 -0.59 17.54 -15.34
CA GLU A 26 -0.62 17.93 -16.75
C GLU A 26 -0.45 16.72 -17.67
N ILE A 27 0.51 15.85 -17.38
CA ILE A 27 0.79 14.64 -18.15
C ILE A 27 -0.44 13.73 -18.22
N ILE A 28 -1.10 13.50 -17.09
CA ILE A 28 -2.26 12.62 -16.99
C ILE A 28 -3.52 13.27 -17.57
N SER A 29 -3.74 14.58 -17.36
CA SER A 29 -4.93 15.26 -17.87
C SER A 29 -5.01 15.26 -19.40
N LYS A 30 -3.85 15.23 -20.09
CA LYS A 30 -3.79 15.13 -21.57
C LYS A 30 -4.23 13.77 -22.12
N LYS A 31 -4.38 12.75 -21.25
CA LYS A 31 -4.70 11.37 -21.63
C LYS A 31 -6.15 10.96 -21.36
N GLU A 32 -6.95 11.85 -20.78
CA GLU A 32 -8.37 11.59 -20.48
C GLU A 32 -8.61 10.28 -19.70
N LEU A 33 -7.72 9.96 -18.74
CA LEU A 33 -7.79 8.73 -17.95
C LEU A 33 -8.89 8.78 -16.88
N GLU A 34 -9.54 7.65 -16.64
CA GLU A 34 -10.45 7.45 -15.50
C GLU A 34 -9.71 7.06 -14.20
N GLY A 35 -8.48 6.57 -14.32
CA GLY A 35 -7.65 6.17 -13.19
C GLY A 35 -6.31 5.61 -13.64
N PHE A 36 -5.41 5.39 -12.68
CA PHE A 36 -4.09 4.84 -12.96
C PHE A 36 -3.46 4.21 -11.72
N ASN A 37 -2.59 3.23 -11.92
CA ASN A 37 -1.74 2.70 -10.85
C ASN A 37 -0.40 3.41 -10.78
N ILE A 38 0.22 3.32 -9.61
CA ILE A 38 1.49 3.98 -9.29
C ILE A 38 2.43 2.95 -8.68
N THR A 39 3.67 2.96 -9.13
CA THR A 39 4.72 2.10 -8.62
C THR A 39 5.95 2.91 -8.21
N ILE A 40 7.01 2.21 -7.79
CA ILE A 40 8.29 2.81 -7.38
C ILE A 40 8.81 3.73 -8.51
N PRO A 41 9.31 4.93 -8.19
CA PRO A 41 9.54 5.52 -6.86
C PRO A 41 8.42 6.49 -6.42
N HIS A 42 7.23 6.41 -7.00
CA HIS A 42 6.23 7.49 -6.95
C HIS A 42 5.09 7.28 -5.95
N LYS A 43 5.02 6.13 -5.28
CA LYS A 43 3.90 5.80 -4.37
C LYS A 43 3.72 6.80 -3.22
N GLU A 44 4.81 7.39 -2.72
CA GLU A 44 4.76 8.45 -1.70
C GLU A 44 4.64 9.83 -2.36
N ARG A 45 5.31 10.03 -3.50
CA ARG A 45 5.43 11.31 -4.20
C ARG A 45 4.10 11.82 -4.76
N ILE A 46 3.16 10.93 -5.09
CA ILE A 46 1.85 11.31 -5.59
C ILE A 46 0.97 11.99 -4.54
N ILE A 47 1.16 11.69 -3.25
CA ILE A 47 0.23 12.07 -2.18
C ILE A 47 -0.11 13.58 -2.19
N PRO A 48 0.86 14.51 -2.34
CA PRO A 48 0.58 15.94 -2.38
C PRO A 48 -0.23 16.42 -3.60
N TYR A 49 -0.37 15.59 -4.64
CA TYR A 49 -1.13 15.90 -5.85
C TYR A 49 -2.57 15.38 -5.80
N LEU A 50 -2.96 14.66 -4.75
CA LEU A 50 -4.29 14.08 -4.63
C LEU A 50 -5.25 15.05 -3.94
N ASP A 51 -6.51 15.03 -4.39
CA ASP A 51 -7.59 15.78 -3.75
C ASP A 51 -8.07 15.06 -2.49
N TYR A 52 -8.08 13.72 -2.52
CA TYR A 52 -8.45 12.86 -1.40
C TYR A 52 -7.53 11.65 -1.33
N VAL A 53 -7.30 11.16 -0.12
CA VAL A 53 -6.53 9.94 0.14
C VAL A 53 -7.33 9.08 1.10
N ASP A 54 -7.58 7.83 0.70
CA ASP A 54 -8.27 6.86 1.55
C ASP A 54 -7.48 6.59 2.84
N GLU A 55 -8.17 6.27 3.92
CA GLU A 55 -7.58 6.02 5.24
C GLU A 55 -6.49 4.93 5.19
N GLN A 56 -6.68 3.87 4.40
CA GLN A 56 -5.69 2.80 4.25
C GLN A 56 -4.41 3.33 3.59
N ALA A 57 -4.55 4.19 2.59
CA ALA A 57 -3.42 4.81 1.91
C ALA A 57 -2.68 5.82 2.79
N ILE A 58 -3.40 6.59 3.60
CA ILE A 58 -2.82 7.48 4.63
C ILE A 58 -1.99 6.66 5.61
N ASN A 59 -2.58 5.59 6.15
CA ASN A 59 -1.93 4.72 7.13
C ASN A 59 -0.71 4.00 6.53
N ALA A 60 -0.78 3.55 5.28
CA ALA A 60 0.37 2.98 4.58
C ALA A 60 1.46 4.02 4.25
N GLY A 61 1.11 5.31 4.22
CA GLY A 61 1.97 6.40 3.76
C GLY A 61 2.28 6.33 2.27
N ALA A 62 1.46 5.63 1.49
CA ALA A 62 1.72 5.33 0.08
C ALA A 62 0.41 5.10 -0.68
N VAL A 63 0.36 5.53 -1.94
CA VAL A 63 -0.76 5.30 -2.87
C VAL A 63 -0.25 4.49 -4.06
N ASN A 64 -0.95 3.41 -4.41
CA ASN A 64 -0.65 2.59 -5.57
C ASN A 64 -1.75 2.65 -6.66
N THR A 65 -2.88 3.29 -6.36
CA THR A 65 -4.06 3.34 -7.22
C THR A 65 -4.71 4.71 -7.09
N VAL A 66 -4.99 5.38 -8.20
CA VAL A 66 -5.68 6.67 -8.24
C VAL A 66 -6.93 6.52 -9.10
N LEU A 67 -8.06 6.96 -8.56
CA LEU A 67 -9.31 7.16 -9.28
C LEU A 67 -9.45 8.62 -9.65
N ILE A 68 -9.82 8.92 -10.89
CA ILE A 68 -10.19 10.26 -11.34
C ILE A 68 -11.70 10.30 -11.48
N LYS A 69 -12.36 11.04 -10.59
CA LYS A 69 -13.81 11.16 -10.57
C LYS A 69 -14.22 12.62 -10.49
N ASP A 70 -15.01 13.10 -11.44
CA ASP A 70 -15.46 14.50 -11.50
C ASP A 70 -14.28 15.49 -11.45
N GLY A 71 -13.16 15.13 -12.09
CA GLY A 71 -11.91 15.90 -12.09
C GLY A 71 -11.09 15.82 -10.80
N LYS A 72 -11.56 15.09 -9.78
CA LYS A 72 -10.88 14.89 -8.49
C LYS A 72 -10.07 13.61 -8.47
N TRP A 73 -8.84 13.70 -7.95
CA TRP A 73 -7.95 12.55 -7.82
C TRP A 73 -8.04 11.97 -6.42
N ILE A 74 -8.48 10.71 -6.34
CA ILE A 74 -8.68 9.98 -5.08
C ILE A 74 -7.66 8.84 -5.03
N GLY A 75 -6.76 8.85 -4.04
CA GLY A 75 -5.73 7.83 -3.88
C GLY A 75 -6.13 6.70 -2.94
N TYR A 76 -5.78 5.49 -3.34
CA TYR A 76 -5.97 4.25 -2.61
C TYR A 76 -4.67 3.45 -2.53
N ASN A 77 -4.61 2.55 -1.56
CA ASN A 77 -3.55 1.56 -1.45
C ASN A 77 -4.18 0.17 -1.37
N THR A 78 -4.03 -0.60 -2.44
CA THR A 78 -4.64 -1.93 -2.56
C THR A 78 -3.68 -3.07 -2.19
N ASP A 79 -2.39 -2.78 -1.98
CA ASP A 79 -1.36 -3.80 -1.72
C ASP A 79 -1.65 -4.56 -0.41
N GLY A 80 -2.00 -3.84 0.66
CA GLY A 80 -2.28 -4.42 1.97
C GLY A 80 -3.48 -5.39 1.94
N ILE A 81 -4.61 -4.92 1.41
CA ILE A 81 -5.84 -5.73 1.38
C ILE A 81 -5.71 -6.91 0.41
N ALA A 82 -4.99 -6.74 -0.70
CA ALA A 82 -4.71 -7.84 -1.63
C ALA A 82 -3.86 -8.93 -0.95
N TYR A 83 -2.85 -8.55 -0.18
CA TYR A 83 -2.03 -9.50 0.58
C TYR A 83 -2.88 -10.29 1.59
N VAL A 84 -3.70 -9.60 2.40
CA VAL A 84 -4.54 -10.25 3.41
C VAL A 84 -5.54 -11.22 2.76
N LYS A 85 -6.20 -10.81 1.67
CA LYS A 85 -7.12 -11.69 0.93
C LYS A 85 -6.42 -12.93 0.39
N GLY A 86 -5.22 -12.77 -0.17
CA GLY A 86 -4.41 -13.88 -0.64
C GLY A 86 -3.98 -14.82 0.49
N LEU A 87 -3.58 -14.26 1.64
CA LEU A 87 -3.20 -15.08 2.80
C LEU A 87 -4.40 -15.85 3.37
N HIS A 88 -5.56 -15.20 3.48
CA HIS A 88 -6.77 -15.82 3.99
C HIS A 88 -7.27 -16.98 3.10
N SER A 89 -7.00 -16.95 1.78
CA SER A 89 -7.40 -18.04 0.89
C SER A 89 -6.56 -19.31 1.06
N VAL A 90 -5.35 -19.20 1.62
CA VAL A 90 -4.43 -20.33 1.81
C VAL A 90 -4.19 -20.69 3.28
N TYR A 91 -4.58 -19.82 4.22
CA TYR A 91 -4.44 -20.04 5.66
C TYR A 91 -5.81 -19.87 6.36
N PRO A 92 -6.59 -20.96 6.54
CA PRO A 92 -7.96 -20.90 7.03
C PRO A 92 -8.14 -20.33 8.45
N ASP A 93 -7.17 -20.52 9.34
CA ASP A 93 -7.23 -20.07 10.74
C ASP A 93 -6.46 -18.74 10.96
N LEU A 94 -6.49 -17.86 9.96
CA LEU A 94 -5.72 -16.61 9.98
C LEU A 94 -6.06 -15.75 11.20
N GLU A 95 -7.32 -15.80 11.63
CA GLU A 95 -7.82 -15.04 12.77
C GLU A 95 -7.05 -15.34 14.07
N ASN A 96 -6.57 -16.57 14.28
CA ASN A 96 -5.85 -16.96 15.49
C ASN A 96 -4.33 -17.06 15.28
N ALA A 97 -3.82 -16.64 14.12
CA ALA A 97 -2.41 -16.75 13.79
C ALA A 97 -1.53 -15.77 14.59
N TYR A 98 -0.39 -16.25 15.08
CA TYR A 98 0.69 -15.40 15.57
C TYR A 98 1.61 -15.05 14.39
N ILE A 99 1.62 -13.76 14.01
CA ILE A 99 2.31 -13.31 12.79
C ILE A 99 3.53 -12.45 13.15
N LEU A 100 4.66 -12.81 12.57
CA LEU A 100 5.88 -12.00 12.52
C LEU A 100 6.04 -11.39 11.11
N ILE A 101 6.14 -10.06 11.03
CA ILE A 101 6.44 -9.34 9.79
C ILE A 101 7.88 -8.81 9.87
N LEU A 102 8.66 -9.03 8.81
CA LEU A 102 10.04 -8.56 8.71
C LEU A 102 10.12 -7.30 7.85
N GLY A 103 10.64 -6.22 8.44
CA GLY A 103 10.81 -4.91 7.81
C GLY A 103 9.75 -3.89 8.25
N ALA A 104 10.11 -2.61 8.25
CA ALA A 104 9.23 -1.49 8.63
C ALA A 104 9.04 -0.45 7.50
N GLY A 105 9.03 -0.89 6.23
CA GLY A 105 8.76 -0.05 5.06
C GLY A 105 7.26 0.07 4.72
N GLY A 106 6.91 0.85 3.68
CA GLY A 106 5.52 1.13 3.31
C GLY A 106 4.67 -0.12 3.02
N ALA A 107 5.24 -1.13 2.36
CA ALA A 107 4.55 -2.41 2.11
C ALA A 107 4.22 -3.15 3.43
N SER A 108 5.20 -3.29 4.33
CA SER A 108 5.01 -3.90 5.65
C SER A 108 3.99 -3.12 6.47
N LYS A 109 4.06 -1.78 6.44
CA LYS A 109 3.09 -0.91 7.10
C LYS A 109 1.67 -1.18 6.60
N GLY A 110 1.45 -1.11 5.28
CA GLY A 110 0.13 -1.39 4.68
C GLY A 110 -0.39 -2.80 5.01
N ILE A 111 0.47 -3.82 4.93
CA ILE A 111 0.10 -5.19 5.30
C ILE A 111 -0.27 -5.29 6.78
N ALA A 112 0.50 -4.69 7.69
CA ALA A 112 0.24 -4.74 9.12
C ALA A 112 -1.09 -4.03 9.50
N TYR A 113 -1.37 -2.87 8.89
CA TYR A 113 -2.64 -2.16 9.10
C TYR A 113 -3.84 -2.99 8.66
N GLU A 114 -3.74 -3.69 7.54
CA GLU A 114 -4.83 -4.56 7.09
C GLU A 114 -4.91 -5.83 7.94
N LEU A 115 -3.80 -6.54 8.19
CA LEU A 115 -3.81 -7.76 9.01
C LEU A 115 -4.38 -7.53 10.41
N ALA A 116 -4.08 -6.39 11.05
CA ALA A 116 -4.56 -6.06 12.39
C ALA A 116 -6.09 -6.02 12.50
N LYS A 117 -6.81 -5.91 11.38
CA LYS A 117 -8.28 -5.97 11.31
C LYS A 117 -8.84 -7.40 11.29
N PHE A 118 -8.02 -8.37 10.90
CA PHE A 118 -8.44 -9.76 10.68
C PHE A 118 -7.83 -10.76 11.66
N VAL A 119 -6.81 -10.37 12.43
CA VAL A 119 -6.17 -11.23 13.44
C VAL A 119 -6.49 -10.78 14.86
N LYS A 120 -6.71 -11.75 15.76
CA LYS A 120 -6.90 -11.50 17.19
C LYS A 120 -5.57 -11.30 17.93
N PRO A 121 -4.52 -12.13 17.70
CA PRO A 121 -3.24 -11.89 18.36
C PRO A 121 -2.60 -10.60 17.87
N LYS A 122 -1.97 -9.87 18.80
CA LYS A 122 -1.22 -8.66 18.46
C LYS A 122 -0.06 -9.00 17.53
N LEU A 123 0.01 -8.34 16.37
CA LEU A 123 1.08 -8.53 15.39
C LEU A 123 2.45 -8.19 15.97
N THR A 124 3.48 -8.90 15.52
CA THR A 124 4.88 -8.57 15.81
C THR A 124 5.60 -8.13 14.54
N VAL A 125 6.30 -7.00 14.59
CA VAL A 125 7.09 -6.50 13.46
C VAL A 125 8.53 -6.31 13.90
N ALA A 126 9.45 -6.92 13.15
CA ALA A 126 10.88 -6.83 13.39
C ALA A 126 11.54 -5.91 12.35
N ASN A 127 12.44 -5.04 12.78
CA ASN A 127 13.22 -4.21 11.85
C ASN A 127 14.64 -3.96 12.37
N ARG A 128 15.58 -3.70 11.45
CA ARG A 128 16.97 -3.36 11.83
C ARG A 128 17.08 -2.01 12.52
N THR A 129 16.29 -1.02 12.07
CA THR A 129 16.33 0.36 12.58
C THR A 129 15.00 0.68 13.25
N MET A 130 14.97 0.70 14.58
CA MET A 130 13.74 0.86 15.36
C MET A 130 13.04 2.21 15.14
N ALA A 131 13.81 3.28 14.87
CA ALA A 131 13.26 4.61 14.59
C ALA A 131 12.24 4.65 13.42
N ARG A 132 12.26 3.64 12.53
CA ARG A 132 11.25 3.52 11.45
C ARG A 132 9.82 3.36 11.99
N PHE A 133 9.65 2.84 13.20
CA PHE A 133 8.36 2.67 13.84
C PHE A 133 7.78 3.96 14.44
N GLU A 134 8.54 5.03 14.57
CA GLU A 134 8.04 6.32 15.10
C GLU A 134 6.90 6.89 14.23
N SER A 135 6.88 6.54 12.94
CA SER A 135 5.84 6.91 11.99
C SER A 135 4.66 5.93 11.93
N TRP A 136 4.61 4.92 12.79
CA TRP A 136 3.57 3.90 12.81
C TRP A 136 2.55 4.22 13.90
N ASN A 137 1.32 4.54 13.49
CA ASN A 137 0.18 4.71 14.40
C ASN A 137 -0.62 3.41 14.49
N LEU A 138 0.05 2.30 14.84
CA LEU A 138 -0.56 0.97 14.93
C LEU A 138 -0.10 0.26 16.20
N ASN A 139 -1.04 -0.33 16.94
CA ASN A 139 -0.74 -1.05 18.18
C ASN A 139 -0.18 -2.45 17.89
N ILE A 140 1.14 -2.54 17.70
CA ILE A 140 1.89 -3.77 17.41
C ILE A 140 3.03 -3.99 18.40
N ASN A 141 3.55 -5.22 18.46
CA ASN A 141 4.81 -5.50 19.13
C ASN A 141 5.94 -5.11 18.16
N GLN A 142 6.84 -4.25 18.61
CA GLN A 142 7.97 -3.78 17.81
C GLN A 142 9.24 -4.38 18.42
N ILE A 143 10.00 -5.12 17.61
CA ILE A 143 11.24 -5.76 18.07
C ILE A 143 12.40 -5.47 17.11
N SER A 144 13.63 -5.54 17.61
CA SER A 144 14.80 -5.50 16.73
C SER A 144 14.91 -6.81 15.96
N LEU A 145 15.54 -6.77 14.78
CA LEU A 145 15.82 -8.01 14.03
C LEU A 145 16.68 -8.99 14.85
N ALA A 146 17.65 -8.47 15.62
CA ALA A 146 18.48 -9.27 16.51
C ALA A 146 17.70 -9.93 17.66
N ASP A 147 16.60 -9.32 18.12
CA ASP A 147 15.73 -9.95 19.11
C ASP A 147 14.85 -11.04 18.50
N ALA A 148 14.38 -10.84 17.26
CA ALA A 148 13.61 -11.85 16.54
C ALA A 148 14.44 -13.13 16.30
N GLU A 149 15.73 -12.97 15.96
CA GLU A 149 16.66 -14.07 15.73
C GLU A 149 16.89 -14.96 16.95
N LYS A 150 16.63 -14.49 18.18
CA LYS A 150 16.76 -15.31 19.40
C LYS A 150 15.68 -16.39 19.54
N TYR A 151 14.61 -16.30 18.75
CA TYR A 151 13.47 -17.22 18.77
C TYR A 151 13.43 -18.16 17.56
N LEU A 152 14.42 -18.07 16.67
CA LEU A 152 14.62 -18.98 15.52
C LEU A 152 15.62 -20.08 15.90
#